data_AF-A0A2S3QKD2-F1
#
_entry.id   AF-A0A2S3QKD2-F1
#
_cell.length_a   1.000
_cell.length_b   1.000
_cell.length_c   1.000
_cell.angle_alpha   90.00
_cell.angle_beta   90.00
_cell.angle_gamma   90.00
#
_symmetry.space_group_name_H-M   'P 1'
#
loop_
_entity.id
_entity.type
_entity.pdbx_description
1 polymer ?
#
loop_
_entity_poly.entity_id
_entity_poly.type
_entity_poly.pdbx_seq_one_letter_code
_entity_poly.pdbx_strand_id
1 'polypeptide(L)'
;MSPPTALAPEALQTWRTIGVLTIPGWSLKAWYSGTRRVWLVQIERDLPEQGGWLRGWLASAVPGVPQAFATLAAAQTALLAFATTPHPAAWLPNAGVC
;
A
#
# COMPACT_ATOMS: atom_id res chain seq x y z
N MET A 1 10.90 -13.93 -17.11
CA MET A 1 10.36 -13.63 -15.77
C MET A 1 11.49 -13.06 -14.95
N SER A 2 11.46 -11.78 -14.62
CA SER A 2 12.41 -11.19 -13.67
C SER A 2 12.09 -11.72 -12.27
N PRO A 3 13.09 -12.03 -11.43
CA PRO A 3 12.84 -12.44 -10.06
C PRO A 3 12.15 -11.30 -9.29
N PRO A 4 11.32 -11.61 -8.27
CA PRO A 4 10.76 -10.59 -7.38
C PRO A 4 11.93 -9.82 -6.75
N THR A 5 11.91 -8.50 -6.88
CA THR A 5 12.92 -7.63 -6.28
C THR A 5 12.82 -7.76 -4.76
N ALA A 6 13.86 -8.32 -4.14
CA ALA A 6 13.97 -8.32 -2.69
C ALA A 6 13.92 -6.86 -2.20
N LEU A 7 13.11 -6.60 -1.17
CA LEU A 7 13.03 -5.26 -0.57
C LEU A 7 14.40 -4.83 -0.06
N ALA A 8 14.82 -3.63 -0.42
CA ALA A 8 16.09 -3.10 0.03
C ALA A 8 16.13 -2.96 1.57
N PRO A 9 17.26 -3.24 2.23
CA PRO A 9 17.37 -3.22 3.69
C PRO A 9 16.94 -1.88 4.33
N GLU A 10 17.22 -0.75 3.67
CA GLU A 10 16.83 0.58 4.12
C GLU A 10 15.30 0.79 4.13
N ALA A 11 14.59 0.19 3.17
CA ALA A 11 13.14 0.24 3.10
C ALA A 11 12.52 -0.56 4.27
N LEU A 12 13.08 -1.73 4.57
CA LEU A 12 12.67 -2.55 5.71
C LEU A 12 12.98 -1.87 7.05
N GLN A 13 14.12 -1.20 7.17
CA GLN A 13 14.51 -0.45 8.37
C GLN A 13 13.54 0.72 8.61
N THR A 14 13.25 1.50 7.56
CA THR A 14 12.31 2.63 7.62
C THR A 14 10.92 2.15 8.05
N TRP A 15 10.42 1.05 7.47
CA TRP A 15 9.14 0.47 7.85
C TRP A 15 9.05 0.11 9.34
N ARG A 16 10.12 -0.48 9.91
CA ARG A 16 10.16 -0.84 11.33
C ARG A 16 10.14 0.38 12.25
N THR A 17 10.70 1.51 11.82
CA THR A 17 10.82 2.72 12.64
C THR A 17 9.59 3.62 12.56
N ILE A 18 9.04 3.82 11.36
CA ILE A 18 7.96 4.80 11.13
C ILE A 18 6.63 4.18 10.67
N GLY A 19 6.57 2.86 10.48
CA GLY A 19 5.36 2.15 10.04
C GLY A 19 4.99 2.40 8.56
N VAL A 20 5.87 3.06 7.80
CA VAL A 20 5.72 3.36 6.38
C VAL A 20 6.83 2.67 5.59
N LEU A 21 6.46 1.94 4.56
CA LEU A 21 7.39 1.30 3.62
C LEU A 21 7.38 2.06 2.30
N THR A 22 8.56 2.56 1.90
CA THR A 22 8.74 3.23 0.61
C THR A 22 9.56 2.35 -0.32
N ILE A 23 9.10 2.21 -1.55
CA ILE A 23 9.79 1.53 -2.66
C ILE A 23 9.70 2.45 -3.90
N PRO A 24 10.49 2.23 -4.97
CA PRO A 24 10.45 3.10 -6.14
C PRO A 24 9.04 3.30 -6.68
N GLY A 25 8.55 4.54 -6.65
CA GLY A 25 7.22 4.93 -7.13
C GLY A 25 6.04 4.66 -6.16
N TRP A 26 6.28 4.11 -4.97
CA TRP A 26 5.22 3.77 -4.01
C TRP A 26 5.58 4.05 -2.55
N SER A 27 4.58 4.42 -1.77
CA SER A 27 4.64 4.55 -0.31
C SER A 27 3.45 3.82 0.30
N LEU A 28 3.68 3.01 1.32
CA LEU A 28 2.73 2.04 1.85
C LEU A 28 2.65 2.14 3.37
N LYS A 29 1.44 2.07 3.94
CA LYS A 29 1.28 1.91 5.39
C LYS A 29 0.02 1.12 5.74
N ALA A 30 0.08 0.39 6.85
CA ALA A 30 -1.14 -0.13 7.48
C ALA A 30 -1.90 1.03 8.12
N TRP A 31 -3.21 1.08 7.92
CA TRP A 31 -4.08 2.15 8.40
C TRP A 31 -5.32 1.57 9.08
N TYR A 32 -5.56 1.92 10.34
CA TYR A 32 -6.77 1.49 11.03
C TYR A 32 -7.96 2.40 10.69
N SER A 33 -9.02 1.83 10.13
CA SER A 33 -10.28 2.53 9.90
C SER A 33 -11.17 2.41 11.14
N GLY A 34 -11.28 3.49 11.91
CA GLY A 34 -12.15 3.52 13.11
C GLY A 34 -13.63 3.30 12.79
N THR A 35 -14.11 3.79 11.62
CA THR A 35 -15.50 3.65 11.20
C THR A 35 -15.85 2.22 10.81
N ARG A 36 -14.95 1.52 10.12
CA ARG A 36 -15.16 0.13 9.68
C ARG A 36 -14.64 -0.89 10.70
N ARG A 37 -13.90 -0.45 11.73
CA ARG A 37 -13.20 -1.28 12.73
C ARG A 37 -12.30 -2.35 12.12
N VAL A 38 -11.64 -2.02 11.01
CA VAL A 38 -10.72 -2.92 10.27
C VAL A 38 -9.42 -2.21 9.95
N TRP A 39 -8.38 -2.99 9.67
CA TRP A 39 -7.14 -2.51 9.08
C TRP A 39 -7.25 -2.49 7.56
N LEU A 40 -6.67 -1.46 6.94
CA LEU A 40 -6.52 -1.30 5.51
C LEU A 40 -5.03 -1.12 5.20
N VAL A 41 -4.65 -1.22 3.93
CA VAL A 41 -3.33 -0.80 3.45
C VAL A 41 -3.51 0.45 2.61
N GLN A 42 -3.01 1.59 3.09
CA GLN A 42 -2.94 2.82 2.30
C GLN A 42 -1.74 2.71 1.36
N ILE A 43 -1.95 3.06 0.11
CA ILE A 43 -0.93 3.06 -0.94
C ILE A 43 -0.91 4.46 -1.57
N GLU A 44 0.23 5.12 -1.52
CA GLU A 44 0.49 6.33 -2.29
C GLU A 44 1.38 5.97 -3.47
N ARG A 45 1.01 6.42 -4.66
CA ARG A 45 1.72 6.17 -5.91
C ARG A 45 2.22 7.48 -6.49
N ASP A 46 3.48 7.53 -6.88
CA ASP A 46 4.03 8.67 -7.60
C ASP A 46 3.56 8.64 -9.06
N LEU A 47 2.78 9.64 -9.45
CA LEU A 47 2.24 9.85 -10.79
C LEU A 47 2.52 11.31 -11.22
N PRO A 48 3.74 11.61 -11.68
CA PRO A 48 4.14 12.98 -12.01
C PRO A 48 3.22 13.66 -13.03
N GLU A 49 2.67 12.89 -13.97
CA GLU A 49 1.73 13.37 -14.98
C GLU A 49 0.37 13.78 -14.43
N GLN A 50 0.07 13.40 -13.18
CA GLN A 50 -1.17 13.72 -12.46
C GLN A 50 -0.91 14.66 -11.27
N GLY A 51 0.26 15.31 -11.22
CA GLY A 51 0.61 16.26 -10.17
C GLY A 51 1.35 15.65 -8.97
N GLY A 52 1.89 14.43 -9.10
CA GLY A 52 2.75 13.80 -8.11
C GLY A 52 2.08 12.65 -7.36
N TRP A 53 2.19 12.65 -6.03
CA TRP A 53 1.76 11.52 -5.20
C TRP A 53 0.24 11.45 -5.04
N LEU A 54 -0.36 10.37 -5.51
CA LEU A 54 -1.79 10.10 -5.37
C LEU A 54 -2.04 8.99 -4.36
N ARG A 55 -2.99 9.24 -3.44
CA ARG A 55 -3.38 8.29 -2.40
C ARG A 55 -4.49 7.35 -2.88
N GLY A 56 -4.39 6.11 -2.45
CA GLY A 56 -5.44 5.11 -2.57
C GLY A 56 -5.28 4.00 -1.56
N TRP A 57 -5.93 2.88 -1.83
CA TRP A 57 -5.95 1.69 -1.00
C TRP A 57 -5.49 0.47 -1.78
N LEU A 58 -5.01 -0.55 -1.06
CA LEU A 58 -4.88 -1.88 -1.63
C LEU A 58 -6.26 -2.39 -2.05
N ALA A 59 -6.41 -2.76 -3.32
CA ALA A 59 -7.65 -3.29 -3.87
C ALA A 59 -7.90 -4.71 -3.36
N SER A 60 -9.18 -5.03 -3.12
CA SER A 60 -9.61 -6.41 -2.90
C SER A 60 -9.92 -7.14 -4.20
N ALA A 61 -10.25 -8.42 -4.11
CA ALA A 61 -10.79 -9.17 -5.24
C ALA A 61 -12.17 -8.65 -5.71
N VAL A 62 -12.89 -7.90 -4.86
CA VAL A 62 -14.14 -7.24 -5.23
C VAL A 62 -13.83 -5.87 -5.85
N PRO A 63 -14.23 -5.60 -7.11
CA PRO A 63 -13.97 -4.33 -7.77
C PRO A 63 -14.47 -3.13 -6.95
N GLY A 64 -13.63 -2.10 -6.86
CA GLY A 64 -13.97 -0.85 -6.16
C GLY A 64 -13.98 -0.94 -4.63
N VAL A 65 -13.63 -2.08 -4.05
CA VAL A 65 -13.61 -2.26 -2.59
C VAL A 65 -12.17 -2.37 -2.08
N PRO A 66 -11.76 -1.55 -1.09
CA PRO A 66 -10.49 -1.72 -0.40
C PRO A 66 -10.39 -3.07 0.31
N GLN A 67 -9.24 -3.73 0.21
CA GLN A 67 -8.91 -4.93 0.98
C GLN A 67 -8.90 -4.60 2.47
N ALA A 68 -9.71 -5.32 3.24
CA ALA A 68 -9.83 -5.17 4.68
C ALA A 68 -9.22 -6.35 5.43
N PHE A 69 -8.62 -6.06 6.58
CA PHE A 69 -7.93 -7.02 7.43
C PHE A 69 -8.41 -6.89 8.87
N ALA A 70 -8.56 -8.03 9.56
CA ALA A 70 -8.96 -8.04 10.97
C ALA A 70 -7.84 -7.57 11.91
N THR A 71 -6.58 -7.71 11.52
CA THR A 71 -5.42 -7.44 12.38
C THR A 71 -4.36 -6.59 11.68
N LEU A 72 -3.57 -5.85 12.47
CA LEU A 72 -2.41 -5.11 11.98
C LEU A 72 -1.42 -6.04 11.29
N ALA A 73 -1.16 -7.21 11.88
CA ALA A 73 -0.23 -8.20 11.33
C ALA A 73 -0.63 -8.64 9.92
N ALA A 74 -1.92 -8.94 9.68
CA ALA A 74 -2.41 -9.32 8.36
C ALA A 74 -2.28 -8.17 7.34
N ALA A 75 -2.56 -6.93 7.74
CA ALA A 75 -2.35 -5.77 6.88
C ALA A 75 -0.86 -5.54 6.56
N GLN A 76 0.04 -5.76 7.53
CA GLN A 76 1.48 -5.69 7.32
C GLN A 76 1.99 -6.77 6.37
N THR A 77 1.51 -8.01 6.49
CA THR A 77 1.84 -9.09 5.54
C THR A 77 1.41 -8.74 4.12
N ALA A 78 0.19 -8.22 3.93
CA ALA A 78 -0.29 -7.83 2.62
C ALA A 78 0.47 -6.64 2.02
N LEU A 79 0.82 -5.66 2.86
CA LEU A 79 1.68 -4.54 2.47
C LEU A 79 3.06 -5.03 1.99
N LEU A 80 3.69 -5.96 2.71
CA LEU A 80 4.98 -6.53 2.31
C LEU A 80 4.86 -7.33 1.01
N ALA A 81 3.79 -8.10 0.83
CA ALA A 81 3.53 -8.84 -0.40
C ALA A 81 3.34 -7.90 -1.60
N PHE A 82 2.59 -6.80 -1.44
CA PHE A 82 2.51 -5.76 -2.48
C PHE A 82 3.90 -5.19 -2.79
N ALA A 83 4.70 -4.90 -1.75
CA ALA A 83 5.99 -4.27 -1.94
C ALA A 83 7.00 -5.16 -2.69
N THR A 84 6.89 -6.48 -2.59
CA THR A 84 7.71 -7.42 -3.38
C THR A 84 7.31 -7.51 -4.85
N THR A 85 6.08 -7.15 -5.21
CA THR A 85 5.59 -7.20 -6.59
C THR A 85 4.52 -6.12 -6.80
N PRO A 86 4.93 -4.83 -6.81
CA PRO A 86 3.98 -3.72 -6.89
C PRO A 86 3.28 -3.73 -8.25
N HIS A 87 1.95 -3.64 -8.23
CA HIS A 87 1.16 -3.67 -9.47
C HIS A 87 0.06 -2.60 -9.44
N PRO A 88 -0.04 -1.73 -10.47
CA PRO A 88 -1.06 -0.69 -10.55
C PRO A 88 -2.50 -1.18 -10.40
N ALA A 89 -2.84 -2.37 -10.90
CA ALA A 89 -4.19 -2.92 -10.76
C ALA A 89 -4.57 -3.31 -9.32
N ALA A 90 -3.59 -3.48 -8.42
CA ALA A 90 -3.84 -3.70 -6.99
C ALA A 90 -3.98 -2.38 -6.22
N TRP A 91 -3.86 -1.23 -6.88
CA TRP A 91 -4.05 0.09 -6.30
C TRP A 91 -5.43 0.63 -6.69
N LEU A 92 -6.28 0.83 -5.70
CA LEU A 92 -7.57 1.50 -5.83
C LEU A 92 -7.37 2.98 -5.50
N PRO A 93 -7.29 3.90 -6.48
CA PRO A 93 -7.13 5.32 -6.20
C PRO A 93 -8.33 5.82 -5.38
N ASN A 94 -8.09 6.74 -4.45
CA ASN A 94 -9.20 7.49 -3.86
C ASN A 94 -9.83 8.31 -4.99
N ALA A 95 -11.08 8.02 -5.31
CA ALA A 95 -11.88 8.90 -6.15
C ALA A 95 -12.15 10.21 -5.38
N GLY A 96 -11.19 11.13 -5.42
CA GLY A 96 -11.31 12.53 -4.98
C GLY A 96 -11.48 12.76 -3.48
N VAL A 97 -10.39 13.12 -2.81
CA VAL A 97 -10.44 14.33 -1.96
C VAL A 97 -9.55 15.34 -2.69
N CYS A 98 -10.17 16.14 -3.54
CA CYS A 98 -9.66 17.46 -3.87
C CYS A 98 -10.08 18.41 -2.74
#